data_AF-A0A7C7L884-F1
#
_entry.id   AF-A0A7C7L884-F1
#
_cell.length_a   1.000
_cell.length_b   1.000
_cell.length_c   1.000
_cell.angle_alpha   90.00
_cell.angle_beta   90.00
_cell.angle_gamma   90.00
#
_symmetry.space_group_name_H-M   'P 1'
#
loop_
_entity.id
_entity.type
_entity.pdbx_description
1 polymer ?
#
loop_
_entity_poly.entity_id
_entity_poly.type
_entity_poly.pdbx_seq_one_letter_code
_entity_poly.pdbx_strand_id
1 'polypeptide(L)' 'MSLKSVHLFFIIASAVLSLLMGVWAANAYRSGFESLNYLVTAAVSLLVAGLLARYAVLFARRARRIGLD' A
#
# COMPACT_ATOMS: atom_id res chain seq x y z
N MET A 1 20.07 -11.76 -3.80
CA MET A 1 19.27 -10.96 -2.84
C MET A 1 18.56 -11.90 -1.89
N SER A 2 18.53 -11.57 -0.60
CA SER A 2 17.75 -12.33 0.39
C SER A 2 16.26 -12.30 0.02
N LEU A 3 15.57 -13.43 0.11
CA LEU A 3 14.12 -13.56 -0.10
C LEU A 3 13.33 -12.51 0.68
N LYS A 4 13.86 -12.08 1.84
CA LYS A 4 13.28 -11.04 2.71
C LYS A 4 13.31 -9.66 2.07
N SER A 5 14.42 -9.30 1.41
CA SER A 5 14.58 -8.00 0.74
C SER A 5 13.60 -7.87 -0.42
N VAL A 6 13.41 -8.95 -1.20
CA VAL A 6 12.43 -9.00 -2.28
C VAL A 6 11.01 -8.90 -1.73
N HIS A 7 10.71 -9.62 -0.64
CA HIS A 7 9.39 -9.56 -0.01
C HIS A 7 9.09 -8.16 0.55
N LEU A 8 10.04 -7.53 1.23
CA LEU A 8 9.89 -6.17 1.73
C LEU A 8 9.69 -5.16 0.59
N PHE A 9 10.49 -5.28 -0.47
CA PHE A 9 10.32 -4.47 -1.68
C PHE A 9 8.92 -4.65 -2.28
N PHE A 10 8.42 -5.88 -2.38
CA PHE A 10 7.10 -6.17 -2.90
C PHE A 10 5.97 -5.53 -2.07
N ILE A 11 6.08 -5.55 -0.74
CA ILE A 11 5.12 -4.88 0.15
C ILE A 11 5.14 -3.36 -0.08
N ILE A 12 6.33 -2.76 -0.16
CA ILE A 12 6.47 -1.32 -0.39
C ILE A 12 5.90 -0.94 -1.76
N ALA A 13 6.25 -1.68 -2.82
CA ALA A 13 5.72 -1.46 -4.16
C ALA A 13 4.19 -1.58 -4.20
N SER A 14 3.64 -2.60 -3.53
CA SER A 14 2.19 -2.78 -3.41
C SER A 14 1.51 -1.64 -2.65
N ALA A 15 2.14 -1.12 -1.58
CA ALA A 15 1.62 0.02 -0.85
C ALA A 15 1.58 1.29 -1.72
N VAL A 16 2.66 1.55 -2.47
CA VAL A 16 2.73 2.67 -3.42
C VAL A 16 1.69 2.53 -4.51
N LEU A 17 1.55 1.35 -5.12
CA LEU A 17 0.53 1.10 -6.14
C LEU A 17 -0.88 1.33 -5.60
N SER A 18 -1.14 0.89 -4.36
CA SER A 18 -2.42 1.12 -3.69
C SER A 18 -2.70 2.61 -3.48
N LEU A 19 -1.70 3.41 -3.08
CA LEU A 19 -1.83 4.87 -3.00
C LEU A 19 -2.13 5.50 -4.36
N LEU A 20 -1.42 5.09 -5.41
CA LEU A 20 -1.65 5.58 -6.78
C LEU A 20 -3.08 5.30 -7.24
N MET A 21 -3.59 4.09 -6.96
CA MET A 21 -4.99 3.76 -7.24
C MET A 21 -5.97 4.61 -6.44
N GLY A 22 -5.67 4.88 -5.17
CA GLY A 22 -6.49 5.76 -4.34
C GLY A 22 -6.56 7.20 -4.89
N VAL A 23 -5.41 7.75 -5.29
CA VAL A 23 -5.32 9.09 -5.90
C VAL A 23 -6.04 9.14 -7.24
N TRP A 24 -5.83 8.12 -8.10
CA TRP A 24 -6.52 8.02 -9.39
C TRP A 24 -8.03 7.96 -9.22
N ALA A 25 -8.53 7.12 -8.30
CA ALA A 25 -9.96 6.96 -8.05
C ALA A 25 -10.57 8.25 -7.47
N ALA A 26 -9.87 8.93 -6.57
CA ALA A 26 -10.30 10.24 -6.05
C ALA A 26 -10.36 11.30 -7.16
N ASN A 27 -9.39 11.29 -8.09
CA ASN A 27 -9.38 12.21 -9.23
C ASN A 27 -10.52 11.89 -10.22
N ALA A 28 -10.78 10.61 -10.48
CA ALA A 28 -11.88 10.15 -11.33
C ALA A 28 -13.25 10.53 -10.77
N TYR A 29 -13.43 10.44 -9.44
CA TYR A 29 -14.63 10.91 -8.76
C TYR A 29 -14.84 12.42 -8.97
N ARG A 30 -13.76 13.22 -8.87
CA ARG A 30 -13.81 14.68 -9.06
C ARG A 30 -14.01 15.09 -10.52
N SER A 31 -13.54 14.31 -11.48
CA SER A 31 -13.62 14.64 -12.90
C SER A 31 -15.00 14.38 -13.54
N GLY A 32 -16.05 14.24 -12.73
CA GLY A 32 -17.44 14.14 -13.20
C GLY A 32 -17.96 12.71 -13.39
N PHE A 33 -17.20 11.67 -13.04
CA PHE A 33 -17.70 10.29 -13.08
C PHE A 33 -18.51 9.90 -11.84
N GLU A 34 -19.09 10.87 -11.10
CA GLU A 34 -19.75 10.90 -9.76
C GLU A 34 -20.38 9.59 -9.22
N SER A 35 -19.63 8.51 -9.28
CA SER A 35 -20.06 7.17 -8.92
C SER A 35 -19.44 6.86 -7.59
N LEU A 36 -20.30 6.45 -6.65
CA LEU A 36 -19.91 5.96 -5.33
C LEU A 36 -18.80 4.91 -5.42
N ASN A 37 -18.72 4.15 -6.52
CA ASN A 37 -17.68 3.17 -6.76
C ASN A 37 -16.28 3.77 -6.70
N TYR A 38 -16.05 4.95 -7.29
CA TYR A 38 -14.73 5.61 -7.24
C TYR A 38 -14.36 6.06 -5.83
N LEU A 39 -15.34 6.51 -5.05
CA LEU A 39 -15.13 6.93 -3.66
C LEU A 39 -14.80 5.74 -2.76
N VAL A 40 -15.52 4.62 -2.95
CA VAL A 40 -15.25 3.35 -2.25
C VAL A 40 -13.87 2.81 -2.65
N THR A 41 -13.52 2.82 -3.94
CA THR A 41 -12.19 2.41 -4.40
C THR A 41 -11.11 3.28 -3.77
N ALA A 42 -11.27 4.61 -3.76
CA ALA A 42 -10.32 5.50 -3.12
C ALA A 42 -10.13 5.19 -1.63
N ALA A 43 -11.23 5.01 -0.89
CA ALA A 43 -11.20 4.71 0.53
C ALA A 43 -10.53 3.35 0.81
N VAL A 44 -10.92 2.29 0.08
CA VAL A 44 -10.35 0.95 0.24
C VAL A 44 -8.86 0.95 -0.11
N SER A 45 -8.46 1.61 -1.19
CA SER A 45 -7.06 1.76 -1.58
C SER A 45 -6.24 2.45 -0.50
N LEU A 46 -6.74 3.53 0.11
CA LEU A 46 -6.05 4.20 1.21
C LEU A 46 -5.92 3.31 2.46
N LEU A 47 -6.99 2.56 2.80
CA LEU A 47 -6.96 1.62 3.92
C LEU A 47 -5.92 0.50 3.70
N VAL A 48 -5.91 -0.08 2.50
CA VAL A 48 -4.97 -1.13 2.10
C VAL A 48 -3.53 -0.60 2.13
N ALA A 49 -3.28 0.57 1.56
CA ALA A 49 -1.97 1.22 1.63
C ALA A 49 -1.47 1.39 3.08
N GLY A 50 -2.34 1.88 3.98
CA GLY A 50 -2.03 2.02 5.40
C GLY A 50 -1.71 0.68 6.07
N LEU A 51 -2.46 -0.37 5.74
CA LEU A 51 -2.25 -1.70 6.28
C LEU A 51 -0.92 -2.30 5.81
N LEU A 52 -0.59 -2.17 4.53
CA LEU A 52 0.71 -2.61 3.99
C LEU A 52 1.86 -1.81 4.58
N ALA A 53 1.73 -0.50 4.75
CA ALA A 53 2.75 0.33 5.40
C ALA A 53 3.02 -0.14 6.84
N ARG A 54 1.97 -0.40 7.61
CA ARG A 54 2.10 -0.95 8.97
C ARG A 54 2.76 -2.33 8.96
N TYR A 55 2.37 -3.20 8.04
CA TYR A 55 2.95 -4.53 7.90
C TYR A 55 4.44 -4.47 7.53
N ALA A 56 4.83 -3.61 6.57
CA ALA A 56 6.22 -3.39 6.19
C ALA A 56 7.08 -2.96 7.39
N VAL A 57 6.58 -2.02 8.21
CA VAL A 57 7.29 -1.56 9.42
C VAL A 57 7.43 -2.69 10.43
N LEU A 58 6.38 -3.47 10.69
CA LEU A 58 6.44 -4.60 11.60
C LEU A 58 7.42 -5.67 11.12
N PHE A 59 7.40 -5.99 9.83
CA PHE A 59 8.32 -6.94 9.20
C PHE A 59 9.77 -6.47 9.32
N ALA A 60 10.05 -5.21 8.97
CA ALA A 60 11.39 -4.62 9.09
C ALA A 60 11.89 -4.55 10.54
N ARG A 61 11.01 -4.25 11.51
CA ARG A 61 11.34 -4.30 12.94
C ARG A 61 11.60 -5.74 13.42
N ARG A 62 10.84 -6.71 12.93
CA ARG A 62 11.00 -8.12 13.29
C ARG A 62 12.29 -8.68 12.68
N ALA A 63 12.57 -8.40 11.42
CA ALA A 63 13.79 -8.81 10.74
C ALA A 63 15.05 -8.32 11.47
N ARG A 64 15.08 -7.03 11.86
CA ARG A 64 16.19 -6.46 12.65
C ARG A 64 16.34 -7.09 14.04
N ARG A 65 15.23 -7.41 14.72
CA ARG A 65 15.27 -8.01 16.07
C ARG A 65 15.81 -9.44 16.10
N ILE A 66 15.69 -10.18 15.00
CA ILE A 66 16.12 -11.58 14.95
C ILE A 66 17.61 -11.70 14.57
N GLY A 67 18.32 -10.59 14.32
CA GLY A 67 19.77 -10.59 14.07
C GLY A 67 20.19 -11.46 12.89
N LEU A 68 19.28 -11.66 11.92
CA LEU A 68 19.57 -12.38 10.68
C LEU A 68 20.06 -11.36 9.66
N ASP A 69 21.24 -10.80 9.95
CA ASP A 69 22.03 -9.97 9.05
C ASP A 69 22.69 -10.87 7.97
#